data_AF-A0A6N2HVU2-F1
#
_entry.id   AF-A0A6N2HVU2-F1
#
_cell.length_a   1.000
_cell.length_b   1.000
_cell.length_c   1.000
_cell.angle_alpha   90.00
_cell.angle_beta   90.00
_cell.angle_gamma   90.00
#
_symmetry.space_group_name_H-M   'P 1'
#
loop_
_entity.id
_entity.type
_entity.pdbx_description
1 polymer ?
#
loop_
_entity_poly.entity_id
_entity_poly.type
_entity_poly.pdbx_seq_one_letter_code
_entity_poly.pdbx_strand_id
1 'polypeptide(L)' 'MSRPSKPWRTTLPSLDGPTHKPYTSEAAVRAAGEAEKATTSANRITIEKWSDGHWGEWLCWVRTGNEWTAQ' A
#
# COMPACT_ATOMS: atom_id res chain seq x y z
N MET A 1 -9.64 7.79 -18.75
CA MET A 1 -9.43 8.12 -17.33
C MET A 1 -8.15 8.95 -17.22
N SER A 2 -8.19 10.11 -16.57
CA SER A 2 -7.03 10.96 -16.33
C SER A 2 -6.16 10.39 -15.20
N ARG A 3 -4.83 10.51 -15.33
CA ARG A 3 -3.88 10.06 -14.30
C ARG A 3 -4.10 10.84 -13.00
N PRO A 4 -4.15 10.17 -11.82
CA PRO A 4 -4.26 10.86 -10.54
C PRO A 4 -2.97 11.66 -10.24
N SER A 5 -3.13 12.79 -9.56
CA SER A 5 -2.01 13.62 -9.08
C SER A 5 -1.12 12.90 -8.06
N LYS A 6 -1.68 11.86 -7.42
CA LYS A 6 -1.01 10.95 -6.50
C LYS A 6 -1.06 9.53 -7.10
N PRO A 7 -0.06 9.13 -7.91
CA PRO A 7 -0.09 7.87 -8.65
C PRO A 7 0.38 6.67 -7.82
N TRP A 8 0.50 6.82 -6.51
CA TRP A 8 0.88 5.76 -5.58
C TRP A 8 -0.14 5.69 -4.46
N ARG A 9 -0.40 4.51 -3.89
CA ARG A 9 -1.20 4.37 -2.68
C ARG A 9 -0.76 3.18 -1.84
N THR A 10 -0.91 3.28 -0.51
CA THR A 10 -0.96 2.10 0.33
C THR A 10 -2.40 1.61 0.43
N THR A 11 -2.56 0.31 0.56
CA THR A 11 -3.83 -0.40 0.69
C THR A 11 -3.73 -1.38 1.85
N LEU A 12 -4.60 -1.17 2.84
CA LEU A 12 -4.68 -1.99 4.04
C LEU A 12 -6.04 -2.68 4.08
N PRO A 13 -6.12 -4.01 4.25
CA PRO A 13 -7.39 -4.68 4.48
C PRO A 13 -7.97 -4.25 5.84
N SER A 14 -9.27 -3.98 5.88
CA SER A 14 -10.05 -3.74 7.09
C SER A 14 -11.40 -4.48 6.97
N LEU A 15 -12.10 -4.63 8.09
CA LEU A 15 -13.41 -5.30 8.15
C LEU A 15 -14.45 -4.59 7.27
N ASP A 16 -14.42 -3.26 7.20
CA ASP A 16 -15.35 -2.44 6.43
C ASP A 16 -14.91 -2.25 4.95
N GLY A 17 -13.84 -2.93 4.54
CA GLY A 17 -13.23 -2.81 3.22
C GLY A 17 -11.82 -2.19 3.25
N PRO A 18 -11.12 -2.18 2.12
CA PRO A 18 -9.74 -1.72 2.06
C PRO A 18 -9.64 -0.21 2.32
N THR A 19 -8.69 0.17 3.19
CA THR A 19 -8.30 1.56 3.38
C THR A 19 -7.21 1.94 2.38
N HIS A 20 -7.46 2.97 1.58
CA HIS A 20 -6.50 3.49 0.61
C HIS A 20 -5.92 4.84 1.06
N LYS A 21 -4.60 4.99 1.08
CA LYS A 21 -3.93 6.27 1.36
C LYS A 21 -3.06 6.67 0.15
N PRO A 22 -3.34 7.79 -0.55
CA PRO A 22 -2.63 8.17 -1.77
C PRO A 22 -1.37 9.02 -1.51
N TYR A 23 -0.34 8.84 -2.35
CA TYR A 23 0.97 9.49 -2.29
C TYR A 23 1.46 9.97 -3.67
N THR A 24 2.32 10.98 -3.67
CA THR A 24 2.85 11.60 -4.90
C THR A 24 4.06 10.87 -5.49
N SER A 25 4.81 10.13 -4.67
CA SER A 25 6.06 9.48 -5.08
C SER A 25 6.22 8.07 -4.49
N GLU A 26 7.06 7.26 -5.15
CA GLU A 26 7.42 5.91 -4.70
C GLU A 26 8.07 5.94 -3.30
N ALA A 27 9.02 6.85 -3.09
CA ALA A 27 9.72 6.98 -1.82
C ALA A 27 8.75 7.29 -0.66
N ALA A 28 7.76 8.17 -0.89
CA ALA A 28 6.78 8.51 0.12
C ALA A 28 5.86 7.34 0.47
N VAL A 29 5.37 6.60 -0.53
CA VAL A 29 4.50 5.43 -0.29
C VAL A 29 5.26 4.29 0.39
N ARG A 30 6.54 4.10 0.06
CA ARG A 30 7.39 3.10 0.73
C ARG A 30 7.65 3.46 2.19
N ALA A 31 8.04 4.70 2.48
CA ALA A 31 8.24 5.15 3.86
C ALA A 31 6.95 5.04 4.69
N ALA A 32 5.81 5.38 4.10
CA ALA A 32 4.52 5.20 4.76
C ALA A 32 4.21 3.72 5.01
N GLY A 33 4.38 2.85 4.01
CA GLY A 33 4.15 1.42 4.15
C GLY A 33 5.04 0.75 5.20
N GLU A 34 6.31 1.17 5.32
CA GLU A 34 7.19 0.76 6.42
C GLU A 34 6.67 1.25 7.78
N ALA A 35 6.20 2.49 7.88
CA ALA A 35 5.61 3.02 9.11
C ALA A 35 4.32 2.27 9.51
N GLU A 36 3.49 1.86 8.55
CA GLU A 36 2.27 1.07 8.82
C GLU A 36 2.59 -0.27 9.49
N LYS A 37 3.74 -0.90 9.22
CA LYS A 37 4.12 -2.18 9.85
C LYS A 37 4.15 -2.14 11.38
N ALA A 38 4.40 -0.97 11.96
CA ALA A 38 4.50 -0.77 13.40
C ALA A 38 3.14 -0.52 14.08
N THR A 39 2.15 -0.03 13.35
CA THR A 39 0.88 0.46 13.92
C THR A 39 -0.34 -0.30 13.44
N THR A 40 -0.26 -0.98 12.29
CA THR A 40 -1.40 -1.67 11.70
C THR A 40 -1.64 -3.03 12.35
N SER A 41 -2.93 -3.34 12.55
CA SER A 41 -3.39 -4.69 12.91
C SER A 41 -3.62 -5.57 11.68
N ALA A 42 -3.55 -5.01 10.47
CA ALA A 42 -3.67 -5.77 9.24
C ALA A 42 -2.50 -6.76 9.08
N ASN A 43 -2.77 -7.90 8.45
CA ASN A 43 -1.75 -8.88 8.10
C ASN A 43 -1.15 -8.65 6.71
N ARG A 44 -1.57 -7.62 5.99
CA ARG A 44 -1.10 -7.29 4.65
C ARG A 44 -1.03 -5.77 4.46
N ILE A 45 0.02 -5.31 3.80
CA ILE A 45 0.18 -3.93 3.34
C ILE A 45 0.54 -4.00 1.86
N THR A 46 -0.35 -3.55 1.00
CA THR A 46 -0.07 -3.47 -0.44
C THR A 46 0.28 -2.04 -0.82
N ILE A 47 1.34 -1.84 -1.59
CA ILE A 47 1.61 -0.60 -2.32
C ILE A 47 1.14 -0.81 -3.75
N GLU A 48 0.27 0.07 -4.22
CA GLU A 48 -0.22 0.09 -5.59
C GLU A 48 0.30 1.32 -6.34
N LYS A 49 0.53 1.13 -7.63
CA LYS A 49 0.90 2.19 -8.56
C LYS A 49 -0.21 2.33 -9.60
N TRP A 50 -0.58 3.57 -9.91
CA TRP A 50 -1.42 3.86 -11.06
C TRP A 50 -0.60 3.81 -12.34
N SER A 51 -0.91 2.87 -13.22
CA SER A 51 -0.34 2.72 -14.55
C SER A 51 -1.41 2.19 -15.51
N ASP A 52 -1.35 2.60 -16.78
CA ASP A 52 -2.23 2.08 -17.83
C ASP A 52 -3.73 2.11 -17.49
N GLY A 53 -4.16 3.18 -16.81
CA GLY A 53 -5.57 3.42 -16.47
C GLY A 53 -6.13 2.57 -15.32
N HIS A 54 -5.28 1.86 -14.57
CA HIS A 54 -5.69 1.07 -13.41
C HIS A 54 -4.66 1.13 -12.28
N TRP A 55 -5.08 0.69 -11.09
CA TRP A 55 -4.18 0.46 -9.96
C TRP A 55 -3.62 -0.96 -10.06
N GLY A 56 -2.30 -1.10 -10.12
CA GLY A 56 -1.61 -2.38 -10.07
C GLY A 56 -0.85 -2.53 -8.75
N GLU A 57 -0.86 -3.73 -8.18
CA GLU A 57 0.01 -4.08 -7.07
C GLU A 57 1.47 -3.97 -7.52
N TRP A 58 2.26 -3.19 -6.77
CA TRP A 58 3.67 -2.95 -7.04
C TRP A 58 4.58 -3.60 -6.00
N LEU A 59 4.15 -3.60 -4.73
CA LEU A 59 4.84 -4.28 -3.64
C LEU A 59 3.80 -4.75 -2.64
N CYS A 60 3.97 -5.95 -2.10
CA CYS A 60 3.13 -6.47 -1.03
C CYS A 60 3.99 -6.91 0.15
N TRP A 61 3.66 -6.45 1.35
CA TRP A 61 4.17 -7.04 2.58
C TRP A 61 3.09 -7.87 3.25
N VAL A 62 3.45 -9.09 3.65
CA VAL A 62 2.59 -9.99 4.41
C VAL A 62 3.19 -10.22 5.78
N ARG A 63 2.35 -10.16 6.81
CA ARG A 63 2.72 -10.44 8.20
C ARG A 63 2.50 -11.91 8.52
N THR A 64 3.55 -12.58 8.94
CA THR A 64 3.49 -13.95 9.48
C THR A 64 3.99 -13.92 10.91
N GLY A 65 3.08 -14.04 11.88
CA GLY A 65 3.40 -13.81 13.29
C GLY A 65 3.84 -12.36 13.54
N ASN A 66 5.09 -12.16 13.94
CA ASN A 66 5.67 -10.83 14.19
C ASN A 66 6.57 -10.33 13.06
N GLU A 67 6.75 -11.10 11.99
CA GLU A 67 7.65 -10.77 10.89
C GLU A 67 6.86 -10.28 9.68
N TRP A 68 7.46 -9.34 8.95
CA TRP A 68 6.93 -8.83 7.68
C TRP A 68 7.84 -9.28 6.54
N THR A 69 7.27 -9.90 5.52
CA THR A 69 8.02 -10.35 4.33
C THR A 69 7.48 -9.65 3.09
N ALA A 70 8.40 -9.15 2.25
CA ALA A 70 8.05 -8.60 0.93
C ALA A 70 7.84 -9.74 -0.07
N GLN A 71 6.79 -9.62 -0.89
CA GLN A 71 6.45 -10.53 -1.99
C GLN A 71 6.52 -9.81 -3.33
#